data_AF-A0AA42YRV7-F1
#
_entry.id   AF-A0AA42YRV7-F1
#
_cell.length_a   1.000
_cell.length_b   1.000
_cell.length_c   1.000
_cell.angle_alpha   90.00
_cell.angle_beta   90.00
_cell.angle_gamma   90.00
#
_symmetry.space_group_name_H-M   'P 1'
#
loop_
_entity.id
_entity.type
_entity.pdbx_description
1 polymer ?
#
loop_
_entity_poly.entity_id
_entity_poly.type
_entity_poly.pdbx_seq_one_letter_code
_entity_poly.pdbx_strand_id
1 'polypeptide(L)'
;MDKSIVVSTIWFSNIRENMKLGGWQRLWVLWSVIYLVPPIFFLLEDSSTKKKMEWLWVDNTIEIAKKQLDPYWTNGEISLYEDLTNQELVKRIHEKYGNDRWAELSFEKVDQEYRDGLKNLNYKHLKSCNIAFMFWMVPVVAVYILGKGVGWVYRGLKSS
;
A
#
# COMPACT_ATOMS: atom_id res chain seq x y z
N MET A 1 -15.65 29.40 6.06
CA MET A 1 -14.85 29.40 4.81
C MET A 1 -13.47 28.91 5.19
N ASP A 2 -13.13 27.70 4.71
CA ASP A 2 -12.06 26.88 5.27
C ASP A 2 -10.68 27.44 4.88
N LYS A 3 -9.91 27.92 5.87
CA LYS A 3 -8.61 28.56 5.64
C LYS A 3 -7.59 27.61 5.00
N SER A 4 -7.82 26.29 5.11
CA SER A 4 -6.99 25.24 4.50
C SER A 4 -7.03 25.23 2.97
N ILE A 5 -8.20 25.54 2.37
CA ILE A 5 -8.41 25.53 0.91
C ILE A 5 -7.79 26.78 0.26
N VAL A 6 -7.78 27.90 0.97
CA VAL A 6 -7.20 29.16 0.48
C VAL A 6 -5.67 29.10 0.48
N VAL A 7 -5.07 28.47 1.49
CA VAL A 7 -3.60 28.30 1.57
C VAL A 7 -3.08 27.37 0.46
N SER A 8 -3.80 26.28 0.14
CA SER A 8 -3.39 25.38 -0.93
C SER A 8 -3.48 26.04 -2.31
N THR A 9 -4.55 26.80 -2.59
CA THR A 9 -4.71 27.50 -3.87
C THR A 9 -3.68 28.60 -4.11
N ILE A 10 -3.33 29.38 -3.08
CA ILE A 10 -2.28 30.42 -3.17
C ILE A 10 -0.89 29.80 -3.37
N TRP A 11 -0.61 28.66 -2.72
CA TRP A 11 0.67 27.97 -2.89
C TRP A 11 0.85 27.41 -4.31
N PHE A 12 -0.21 26.84 -4.89
CA PHE A 12 -0.19 26.34 -6.28
C PHE A 12 -0.05 27.45 -7.33
N SER A 13 -0.63 28.64 -7.12
CA SER A 13 -0.49 29.75 -8.09
C SER A 13 0.93 30.33 -8.09
N ASN A 14 1.56 30.45 -6.92
CA ASN A 14 2.89 31.04 -6.77
C ASN A 14 4.01 30.15 -7.36
N ILE A 15 3.82 28.83 -7.34
CA ILE A 15 4.71 27.87 -8.03
C ILE A 15 4.64 28.03 -9.55
N ARG A 16 3.46 28.40 -10.09
CA ARG A 16 3.24 28.56 -11.52
C ARG A 16 3.90 29.83 -12.08
N GLU A 17 3.92 30.92 -11.30
CA GLU A 17 4.50 32.20 -11.74
C GLU A 17 6.04 32.26 -11.66
N ASN A 18 6.66 31.57 -10.69
CA ASN A 18 8.12 31.69 -10.46
C ASN A 18 8.99 30.62 -11.15
N MET A 19 8.39 29.61 -11.77
CA MET A 19 9.14 28.57 -12.46
C MET A 19 9.42 28.93 -13.92
N LYS A 20 10.41 29.81 -14.15
CA LYS A 20 11.11 29.91 -15.45
C LYS A 20 11.97 28.66 -15.67
N LEU A 21 11.32 27.50 -15.84
CA LEU A 21 12.00 26.24 -16.15
C LEU A 21 12.62 26.36 -17.54
N GLY A 22 13.92 26.08 -17.65
CA GLY A 22 14.60 25.98 -18.93
C GLY A 22 14.01 24.85 -19.78
N GLY A 23 14.17 24.91 -21.10
CA GLY A 23 13.60 23.91 -22.02
C GLY A 23 13.93 22.46 -21.65
N TRP A 24 15.17 22.21 -21.19
CA TRP A 24 15.60 20.91 -20.69
C TRP A 24 14.86 20.45 -19.42
N GLN A 25 14.64 21.35 -18.46
CA GLN A 25 13.95 21.00 -17.22
C GLN A 25 12.49 20.64 -17.47
N ARG A 26 11.83 21.30 -18.42
CA ARG A 26 10.44 20.97 -18.82
C ARG A 26 10.36 19.58 -19.43
N LEU A 27 11.28 19.26 -20.34
CA LEU A 27 11.35 17.93 -20.96
C LEU A 27 11.63 16.84 -19.92
N TRP A 28 12.56 17.10 -18.99
CA TRP A 28 12.89 16.18 -17.91
C TRP A 28 11.70 15.88 -16.99
N VAL A 29 10.93 16.91 -16.58
CA VAL A 29 9.73 16.72 -15.76
C VAL A 29 8.71 15.83 -16.50
N LEU A 30 8.43 16.13 -17.77
CA LEU A 30 7.52 15.32 -18.59
C LEU A 30 7.98 13.86 -18.67
N TRP A 31 9.26 13.63 -18.93
CA TRP A 31 9.82 12.28 -19.00
C TRP A 31 9.69 11.54 -17.66
N SER A 32 9.98 12.21 -16.54
CA SER A 32 9.89 11.60 -15.19
C SER A 32 8.47 11.12 -14.87
N VAL A 33 7.44 11.87 -15.27
CA VAL A 33 6.04 11.51 -15.05
C VAL A 33 5.64 10.30 -15.89
N ILE A 34 6.04 10.27 -17.17
CA ILE A 34 5.77 9.12 -18.04
C ILE A 34 6.44 7.85 -17.49
N TYR A 35 7.67 7.97 -16.98
CA TYR A 35 8.40 6.83 -16.42
C TYR A 35 7.85 6.33 -15.08
N LEU A 36 6.93 7.06 -14.46
CA LEU A 36 6.31 6.67 -13.19
C LEU A 36 5.20 5.61 -13.38
N VAL A 37 4.76 5.37 -14.62
CA VAL A 37 3.70 4.39 -14.94
C VAL A 37 4.06 2.94 -14.56
N PRO A 38 5.23 2.38 -14.90
CA PRO A 38 5.56 1.00 -14.54
C PRO A 38 5.62 0.74 -13.02
N PRO A 39 6.26 1.60 -12.19
CA PRO A 39 6.21 1.47 -10.72
C PRO A 39 4.79 1.45 -10.15
N ILE A 40 3.88 2.29 -10.65
CA ILE A 40 2.48 2.29 -10.20
C ILE A 40 1.82 0.93 -10.48
N PHE A 41 2.02 0.38 -11.68
CA PHE A 41 1.42 -0.89 -12.05
C PHE A 41 1.85 -2.02 -11.10
N PHE A 42 3.15 -2.12 -10.80
CA PHE A 42 3.68 -3.10 -9.85
C PHE A 42 3.09 -2.95 -8.43
N LEU A 43 2.83 -1.72 -7.98
CA LEU A 43 2.24 -1.47 -6.67
C LEU A 43 0.76 -1.87 -6.58
N LEU A 44 0.01 -1.78 -7.69
CA LEU A 44 -1.40 -2.17 -7.74
C LEU A 44 -1.56 -3.68 -7.63
N GLU A 45 -0.70 -4.46 -8.28
CA GLU A 45 -0.77 -5.93 -8.25
C GLU A 45 -0.60 -6.49 -6.82
N ASP A 46 0.27 -5.86 -6.03
CA ASP A 46 0.59 -6.27 -4.66
C ASP A 46 -0.60 -6.08 -3.67
N SER A 47 -1.51 -5.15 -3.96
CA SER A 47 -2.71 -4.91 -3.12
C SER A 47 -3.64 -6.13 -3.02
N SER A 48 -3.61 -7.02 -4.02
CA SER A 48 -4.39 -8.26 -4.04
C SER A 48 -3.95 -9.27 -2.96
N THR A 49 -2.70 -9.18 -2.49
CA THR A 49 -2.11 -10.09 -1.51
C THR A 49 -2.73 -9.93 -0.12
N LYS A 50 -3.05 -8.69 0.29
CA LYS A 50 -3.68 -8.41 1.59
C LYS A 50 -5.05 -9.07 1.71
N LYS A 51 -5.86 -8.96 0.66
CA LYS A 51 -7.19 -9.60 0.61
C LYS A 51 -7.09 -11.11 0.77
N LYS A 52 -6.12 -11.75 0.12
CA LYS A 52 -5.90 -13.21 0.25
C LYS A 52 -5.56 -13.64 1.68
N MET A 53 -4.72 -12.88 2.38
CA MET A 53 -4.40 -13.18 3.80
C MET A 53 -5.58 -12.98 4.73
N GLU A 54 -6.40 -11.96 4.49
CA GLU A 54 -7.62 -11.72 5.27
C GLU A 54 -8.61 -12.86 5.11
N TRP A 55 -8.83 -13.34 3.88
CA TRP A 55 -9.65 -14.52 3.62
C TRP A 55 -9.11 -15.78 4.32
N LEU A 56 -7.81 -16.04 4.25
CA LEU A 56 -7.19 -17.19 4.91
C LEU A 56 -7.32 -17.15 6.44
N TRP A 57 -7.19 -15.97 7.03
CA TRP A 57 -7.36 -15.80 8.48
C TRP A 57 -8.81 -16.07 8.92
N VAL A 58 -9.79 -15.55 8.19
CA VAL A 58 -11.21 -15.82 8.46
C VAL A 58 -11.53 -17.30 8.33
N ASP A 59 -11.08 -17.94 7.25
CA ASP A 59 -11.35 -19.35 6.98
C ASP A 59 -10.74 -20.26 8.06
N ASN A 60 -9.48 -20.03 8.43
CA ASN A 60 -8.82 -20.76 9.53
C ASN A 60 -9.53 -20.55 10.88
N THR A 61 -10.00 -19.34 11.17
CA THR A 61 -10.73 -19.03 12.41
C THR A 61 -12.05 -19.80 12.45
N ILE A 62 -12.78 -19.84 11.33
CA ILE A 62 -14.03 -20.60 11.20
C ILE A 62 -13.76 -22.10 11.31
N GLU A 63 -12.68 -22.60 10.72
CA GLU A 63 -12.33 -24.03 10.77
C GLU A 63 -12.01 -24.49 12.20
N ILE A 64 -11.25 -23.70 12.97
CA ILE A 64 -10.98 -23.99 14.39
C ILE A 64 -12.28 -24.01 15.19
N ALA A 65 -13.12 -23.00 14.99
CA ALA A 65 -14.41 -22.93 15.68
C ALA A 65 -15.26 -24.17 15.35
N LYS A 66 -15.38 -24.54 14.07
CA LYS A 66 -16.11 -25.75 13.62
C LYS A 66 -15.60 -27.03 14.27
N LYS A 67 -14.28 -27.28 14.24
CA LYS A 67 -13.69 -28.53 14.75
C LYS A 67 -13.94 -28.76 16.24
N GLN A 68 -13.98 -27.71 17.05
CA GLN A 68 -14.22 -27.82 18.49
C GLN A 68 -15.70 -27.72 18.87
N LEU A 69 -16.55 -27.18 17.99
CA LEU A 69 -17.99 -27.00 18.21
C LEU A 69 -18.84 -28.06 17.48
N ASP A 70 -18.26 -29.16 17.03
CA ASP A 70 -18.88 -30.14 16.12
C ASP A 70 -20.24 -30.74 16.55
N PRO A 71 -20.70 -30.71 17.82
CA PRO A 71 -22.10 -31.03 18.13
C PRO A 71 -23.09 -29.84 18.04
N TYR A 72 -22.61 -28.59 18.04
CA TYR A 72 -23.43 -27.36 18.19
C TYR A 72 -23.35 -26.41 16.97
N TRP A 73 -22.43 -26.67 16.04
CA TRP A 73 -22.26 -25.87 14.84
C TRP A 73 -23.36 -26.18 13.81
N THR A 74 -24.53 -25.55 13.92
CA THR A 74 -25.61 -25.69 12.92
C THR A 74 -25.31 -24.83 11.69
N ASN A 75 -25.50 -25.40 10.49
CA ASN A 75 -25.22 -24.78 9.19
C ASN A 75 -25.92 -23.42 8.95
N GLY A 76 -26.93 -23.07 9.75
CA GLY A 76 -27.65 -21.79 9.67
C GLY A 76 -27.00 -20.62 10.44
N GLU A 77 -25.99 -20.87 11.29
CA GLU A 77 -25.31 -19.76 11.96
C GLU A 77 -24.43 -18.96 11.00
N ILE A 78 -23.82 -19.57 9.97
CA ILE A 78 -22.91 -18.88 9.04
C ILE A 78 -23.65 -17.84 8.18
N SER A 79 -24.91 -18.11 7.79
CA SER A 79 -25.74 -17.16 7.05
C SER A 79 -26.11 -15.91 7.85
N LEU A 80 -26.02 -15.95 9.19
CA LEU A 80 -26.20 -14.76 10.05
C LEU A 80 -25.00 -13.80 10.01
N TYR A 81 -23.94 -14.17 9.29
CA TYR A 81 -22.74 -13.35 9.15
C TYR A 81 -22.36 -13.05 7.70
N GLU A 82 -23.21 -13.36 6.72
CA GLU A 82 -22.98 -13.06 5.30
C GLU A 82 -22.89 -11.55 5.00
N ASP A 83 -23.52 -10.72 5.84
CA ASP A 83 -23.56 -9.27 5.72
C ASP A 83 -22.45 -8.56 6.53
N LEU A 84 -21.71 -9.31 7.36
CA LEU A 84 -20.69 -8.76 8.24
C LEU A 84 -19.32 -8.69 7.55
N THR A 85 -18.54 -7.68 7.92
CA THR A 85 -17.15 -7.59 7.45
C THR A 85 -16.32 -8.71 8.10
N ASN A 86 -15.30 -9.18 7.39
CA ASN A 86 -14.37 -10.23 7.85
C ASN A 86 -13.82 -9.98 9.27
N GLN A 87 -13.49 -8.72 9.59
CA GLN A 87 -13.00 -8.33 10.91
C GLN A 87 -14.09 -8.46 11.99
N GLU A 88 -15.31 -8.04 11.68
CA GLU A 88 -16.43 -8.09 12.64
C GLU A 88 -16.88 -9.53 12.87
N LEU A 89 -16.84 -10.37 11.82
CA LEU A 89 -17.10 -11.80 11.92
C LEU A 89 -16.14 -12.48 12.90
N VAL A 90 -14.82 -12.31 12.71
CA VAL A 90 -13.82 -12.93 13.58
C VAL A 90 -13.91 -12.39 15.00
N LYS A 91 -14.21 -11.09 15.17
CA LYS A 91 -14.43 -10.48 16.48
C LYS A 91 -15.61 -11.11 17.22
N ARG A 92 -16.75 -11.33 16.54
CA ARG A 92 -17.91 -11.99 17.15
C ARG A 92 -17.65 -13.45 17.50
N ILE A 93 -16.88 -14.17 16.67
CA ILE A 93 -16.44 -15.54 16.98
C ILE A 93 -15.58 -15.53 18.25
N HIS A 94 -14.64 -14.59 18.38
CA HIS A 94 -13.83 -14.42 19.59
C HIS A 94 -14.67 -14.04 20.82
N GLU A 95 -15.65 -13.14 20.69
CA GLU A 95 -16.50 -12.76 21.83
C GLU A 95 -17.41 -13.91 22.28
N LYS A 96 -17.93 -14.71 21.34
CA LYS A 96 -18.83 -15.83 21.62
C LYS A 96 -18.08 -17.04 22.19
N TYR A 97 -16.89 -17.33 21.68
CA TYR A 97 -16.16 -18.58 21.96
C TYR A 97 -14.81 -18.39 22.66
N GLY A 98 -14.33 -17.16 22.85
CA GLY A 98 -13.08 -16.86 23.56
C GLY A 98 -13.22 -16.69 25.08
N ASN A 99 -14.33 -17.14 25.67
CA ASN A 99 -14.52 -17.09 27.13
C ASN A 99 -13.93 -18.34 27.82
N ASP A 100 -13.80 -18.28 29.16
CA ASP A 100 -13.23 -19.37 29.97
C ASP A 100 -13.94 -20.74 29.81
N ARG A 101 -15.17 -20.74 29.28
CA ARG A 101 -15.95 -21.97 29.02
C ARG A 101 -15.32 -22.82 27.90
N TRP A 102 -14.54 -22.19 27.02
CA TRP A 102 -13.84 -22.83 25.91
C TRP A 102 -12.34 -22.49 25.97
N ALA A 103 -11.73 -22.53 27.14
CA ALA A 103 -10.31 -22.19 27.35
C ALA A 103 -9.34 -23.03 26.48
N GLU A 104 -9.76 -24.21 26.01
CA GLU A 104 -8.99 -25.04 25.06
C GLU A 104 -9.02 -24.50 23.62
N LEU A 105 -9.93 -23.57 23.32
CA LEU A 105 -10.16 -22.95 22.02
C LEU A 105 -9.24 -21.73 21.88
N SER A 106 -7.95 -22.01 21.68
CA SER A 106 -6.93 -20.96 21.55
C SER A 106 -6.88 -20.40 20.11
N PHE A 107 -7.57 -19.27 19.89
CA PHE A 107 -7.41 -18.51 18.64
C PHE A 107 -6.07 -17.77 18.55
N GLU A 108 -5.34 -17.67 19.67
CA GLU A 108 -4.09 -16.92 19.80
C GLU A 108 -3.07 -17.28 18.71
N LYS A 109 -2.97 -18.57 18.35
CA LYS A 109 -2.04 -19.04 17.32
C LYS A 109 -2.42 -18.53 15.92
N VAL A 110 -3.69 -18.59 15.54
CA VAL A 110 -4.19 -18.13 14.22
C VAL A 110 -4.11 -16.61 14.12
N ASP A 111 -4.44 -15.93 15.20
CA ASP A 111 -4.32 -14.49 15.32
C ASP A 111 -2.88 -14.02 15.24
N GLN A 112 -1.96 -14.73 15.90
CA GLN A 112 -0.54 -14.44 15.83
C GLN A 112 0.02 -14.68 14.43
N GLU A 113 -0.35 -15.78 13.78
CA GLU A 113 0.05 -16.08 12.40
C GLU A 113 -0.46 -15.02 11.41
N TYR A 114 -1.69 -14.54 11.58
CA TYR A 114 -2.22 -13.43 10.79
C TYR A 114 -1.47 -12.11 11.06
N ARG A 115 -1.21 -11.78 12.33
CA ARG A 115 -0.46 -10.58 12.71
C ARG A 115 0.97 -10.60 12.17
N ASP A 116 1.65 -11.73 12.24
CA ASP A 116 3.00 -11.90 11.72
C ASP A 116 3.01 -11.88 10.19
N GLY A 117 1.99 -12.47 9.55
CA GLY A 117 1.72 -12.36 8.12
C GLY A 117 1.55 -10.91 7.67
N LEU A 118 0.74 -10.12 8.38
CA LEU A 118 0.54 -8.69 8.11
C LEU A 118 1.80 -7.86 8.30
N LYS A 119 2.57 -8.10 9.37
CA LYS A 119 3.85 -7.40 9.60
C LYS A 119 4.86 -7.71 8.50
N ASN A 120 4.99 -8.97 8.13
CA ASN A 120 5.88 -9.39 7.05
C ASN A 120 5.42 -8.85 5.70
N LEU A 121 4.11 -8.81 5.43
CA LEU A 121 3.55 -8.14 4.26
C LEU A 121 3.87 -6.66 4.25
N ASN A 122 3.62 -5.92 5.34
CA ASN A 122 3.92 -4.49 5.38
C ASN A 122 5.41 -4.22 5.20
N TYR A 123 6.28 -5.03 5.80
CA TYR A 123 7.72 -4.95 5.59
C TYR A 123 8.09 -5.23 4.12
N LYS A 124 7.50 -6.27 3.50
CA LYS A 124 7.68 -6.57 2.08
C LYS A 124 7.16 -5.45 1.19
N HIS A 125 5.97 -4.90 1.45
CA HIS A 125 5.39 -3.77 0.71
C HIS A 125 6.27 -2.53 0.80
N LEU A 126 6.77 -2.17 2.00
CA LEU A 126 7.68 -1.05 2.17
C LEU A 126 8.99 -1.27 1.41
N LYS A 127 9.53 -2.49 1.46
CA LYS A 127 10.74 -2.86 0.72
C LYS A 127 10.51 -2.81 -0.79
N SER A 128 9.40 -3.37 -1.29
CA SER A 128 9.02 -3.35 -2.69
C SER A 128 8.78 -1.93 -3.19
N CYS A 129 8.08 -1.10 -2.41
CA CYS A 129 7.86 0.32 -2.71
C CYS A 129 9.18 1.08 -2.78
N ASN A 130 10.09 0.85 -1.82
CA ASN A 130 11.41 1.49 -1.83
C ASN A 130 12.26 1.04 -3.04
N ILE A 131 12.22 -0.25 -3.39
CA ILE A 131 12.90 -0.77 -4.58
C ILE A 131 12.32 -0.15 -5.86
N ALA A 132 11.00 -0.11 -6.01
CA ALA A 132 10.33 0.50 -7.17
C ALA A 132 10.64 2.00 -7.27
N PHE A 133 10.66 2.70 -6.13
CA PHE A 133 11.04 4.10 -6.05
C PHE A 133 12.50 4.32 -6.46
N MET A 134 13.44 3.50 -5.99
CA MET A 134 14.84 3.57 -6.40
C MET A 134 15.00 3.29 -7.89
N PHE A 135 14.28 2.30 -8.42
CA PHE A 135 14.32 1.94 -9.84
C PHE A 135 13.79 3.07 -10.73
N TRP A 136 12.83 3.86 -10.26
CA TRP A 136 12.34 5.05 -10.94
C TRP A 136 13.26 6.27 -10.77
N MET A 137 13.71 6.53 -9.54
CA MET A 137 14.52 7.70 -9.20
C MET A 137 15.89 7.68 -9.87
N VAL A 138 16.58 6.54 -9.87
CA VAL A 138 17.97 6.45 -10.34
C VAL A 138 18.09 6.87 -11.81
N PRO A 139 17.29 6.33 -12.75
CA PRO A 139 17.31 6.77 -14.15
C PRO A 139 16.89 8.24 -14.31
N VAL A 140 15.87 8.68 -13.56
CA VAL A 140 15.37 10.06 -13.65
C VAL A 140 16.44 11.07 -13.22
N VAL A 141 17.15 10.81 -12.12
CA VAL A 141 18.26 11.65 -11.65
C VAL A 141 19.44 11.58 -12.60
N ALA A 142 19.78 10.40 -13.13
CA ALA A 142 20.88 10.24 -14.09
C ALA A 142 20.63 11.07 -15.36
N VAL A 143 19.42 10.99 -15.94
CA VAL A 143 19.04 11.78 -17.12
C VAL A 143 19.13 13.28 -16.82
N TYR A 144 18.68 13.72 -15.65
CA TYR A 144 18.79 15.14 -15.27
C TYR A 144 20.23 15.65 -15.30
N ILE A 145 21.15 14.91 -14.67
CA ILE A 145 22.57 15.25 -14.57
C ILE A 145 23.21 15.28 -15.96
N LEU A 146 22.90 14.28 -16.80
CA LEU A 146 23.42 14.21 -18.16
C LEU A 146 23.03 15.43 -18.99
N GLY A 147 21.76 15.83 -19.00
CA GLY A 147 21.36 16.99 -19.79
C GLY A 147 21.87 18.33 -19.24
N LYS A 148 22.09 18.42 -17.92
CA LYS A 148 22.84 19.55 -17.33
C LYS A 148 24.29 19.58 -17.82
N GLY A 149 24.95 18.42 -17.87
CA GLY A 149 26.32 18.25 -18.37
C GLY A 149 26.45 18.63 -19.85
N VAL A 150 25.57 18.11 -20.71
CA VAL A 150 25.54 18.44 -22.16
C VAL A 150 25.33 19.94 -22.37
N GLY A 151 24.40 20.55 -21.63
CA GLY A 151 24.16 21.99 -21.72
C GLY A 151 25.32 22.84 -21.20
N TRP A 152 26.17 22.31 -20.30
CA TRP A 152 27.39 22.97 -19.86
C TRP A 152 28.48 22.90 -20.93
N VAL A 153 28.74 21.71 -21.49
CA VAL A 153 29.72 21.50 -22.57
C VAL A 153 29.39 22.36 -23.79
N TYR A 154 28.13 22.35 -24.24
CA TYR A 154 27.69 23.12 -25.41
C TYR A 154 27.90 24.64 -25.22
N ARG A 155 27.65 25.16 -24.01
CA ARG A 155 27.88 26.58 -23.70
C ARG A 155 29.37 26.92 -23.63
N GLY A 156 30.19 26.04 -23.08
CA GLY A 156 31.65 26.22 -23.04
C GLY A 156 32.27 26.24 -24.44
N LEU A 157 31.80 25.39 -25.35
CA LEU A 157 32.29 25.35 -26.74
C LEU A 157 31.84 26.57 -27.58
N LYS A 158 30.70 27.18 -27.26
CA LYS A 158 30.19 28.36 -27.98
C LYS A 158 30.77 29.68 -27.48
N SER A 159 31.33 29.71 -26.27
CA SER A 159 31.95 30.93 -25.71
C SER A 159 33.46 31.02 -25.96
N SER A 160 34.04 30.05 -26.67
CA SER A 160 35.44 30.03 -27.12
C SER A 160 35.52 30.28 -28.62
#